data_AF-A0A2M9D5Z6-F1
#
_entry.id   AF-A0A2M9D5Z6-F1
#
_cell.length_a   1.000
_cell.length_b   1.000
_cell.length_c   1.000
_cell.angle_alpha   90.00
_cell.angle_beta   90.00
_cell.angle_gamma   90.00
#
_symmetry.space_group_name_H-M   'P 1'
#
loop_
_entity.id
_entity.type
_entity.pdbx_description
1 polymer ?
#
loop_
_entity_poly.entity_id
_entity_poly.type
_entity_poly.pdbx_seq_one_letter_code
_entity_poly.pdbx_strand_id
1 'polypeptide(L)'
;MPLLTQDEYILEFQIPRLCEKVIKKCVEALQMILSKADGPHISAERLREWPLEQAPADIVSALHLEMAASQSAEKLIDAIRKVSLPTGNLDHAVQRLVSASVDVPNGKSLGNAKRDVVSALRSHYANPPGDALFLSAIAPAVQDGYFVYLRHLEQVRQQDIALAPTHSPTSYRRLARLNDRFIHAVSQQFASVFMAIGLPNDYEEMREIHSELLGERYK
;
A
#
# COMPACT_ATOMS: atom_id res chain seq x y z
N MET A 1 17.90 -8.68 -8.52
CA MET A 1 16.87 -8.65 -7.47
C MET A 1 16.32 -7.26 -7.43
N PRO A 2 15.00 -7.03 -7.40
CA PRO A 2 14.49 -5.70 -7.20
C PRO A 2 14.89 -5.23 -5.81
N LEU A 3 15.37 -4.00 -5.79
CA LEU A 3 15.76 -3.27 -4.61
C LEU A 3 14.78 -2.12 -4.56
N LEU A 4 13.87 -2.16 -3.60
CA LEU A 4 12.84 -1.15 -3.43
C LEU A 4 13.28 -0.20 -2.34
N THR A 5 13.04 1.08 -2.55
CA THR A 5 13.08 2.04 -1.44
C THR A 5 12.03 1.67 -0.41
N GLN A 6 12.20 2.17 0.81
CA GLN A 6 11.21 2.04 1.88
C GLN A 6 9.79 2.45 1.43
N ASP A 7 9.65 3.58 0.74
CA ASP A 7 8.34 4.07 0.30
C ASP A 7 7.73 3.20 -0.80
N GLU A 8 8.52 2.77 -1.79
CA GLU A 8 8.08 1.86 -2.85
C GLU A 8 7.65 0.50 -2.29
N TYR A 9 8.42 -0.04 -1.34
CA TYR A 9 8.09 -1.31 -0.69
C TYR A 9 6.75 -1.24 0.06
N ILE A 10 6.53 -0.16 0.82
CA ILE A 10 5.27 0.04 1.55
C ILE A 10 4.10 0.25 0.57
N LEU A 11 4.28 1.06 -0.45
CA LEU A 11 3.27 1.33 -1.49
C LEU A 11 2.86 0.06 -2.24
N GLU A 12 3.81 -0.81 -2.57
CA GLU A 12 3.54 -2.02 -3.35
C GLU A 12 2.90 -3.12 -2.50
N PHE A 13 3.37 -3.33 -1.27
CA PHE A 13 2.99 -4.52 -0.49
C PHE A 13 2.05 -4.27 0.69
N GLN A 14 2.09 -3.08 1.30
CA GLN A 14 1.30 -2.80 2.51
C GLN A 14 0.06 -1.97 2.24
N ILE A 15 0.18 -0.90 1.46
CA ILE A 15 -0.96 -0.04 1.14
C ILE A 15 -2.12 -0.84 0.52
N PRO A 16 -1.91 -1.74 -0.48
CA PRO A 16 -3.01 -2.48 -1.07
C PRO A 16 -3.73 -3.39 -0.06
N ARG A 17 -2.99 -4.01 0.86
CA ARG A 17 -3.55 -4.87 1.92
C ARG A 17 -4.38 -4.07 2.92
N LEU A 18 -3.95 -2.85 3.25
CA LEU A 18 -4.70 -1.97 4.14
C LEU A 18 -5.94 -1.40 3.44
N CYS A 19 -5.82 -0.98 2.18
CA CYS A 19 -6.94 -0.54 1.36
C CYS A 19 -7.99 -1.65 1.27
N GLU A 20 -7.61 -2.89 0.97
CA GLU A 20 -8.52 -4.04 0.87
C GLU A 20 -9.33 -4.26 2.16
N LYS A 21 -8.68 -4.14 3.32
CA LYS A 21 -9.36 -4.25 4.62
C LYS A 21 -10.40 -3.15 4.83
N VAL A 22 -10.09 -1.92 4.42
CA VAL A 22 -11.02 -0.78 4.52
C VAL A 22 -12.17 -0.96 3.54
N ILE A 23 -11.88 -1.30 2.27
CA ILE A 23 -12.89 -1.57 1.22
C ILE A 23 -13.87 -2.63 1.70
N LYS A 24 -13.36 -3.75 2.22
CA LYS A 24 -14.21 -4.84 2.73
C LYS A 24 -15.20 -4.35 3.79
N LYS A 25 -14.73 -3.57 4.76
CA LYS A 25 -15.61 -2.99 5.80
C LYS A 25 -16.63 -2.01 5.23
N CYS A 26 -16.24 -1.18 4.26
CA CYS A 26 -17.16 -0.27 3.59
C CYS A 26 -18.24 -1.01 2.80
N VAL A 27 -17.87 -2.08 2.09
CA VAL A 27 -18.80 -2.91 1.31
C VAL A 27 -19.78 -3.64 2.24
N GLU A 28 -19.29 -4.26 3.31
CA GLU A 28 -20.15 -4.91 4.34
C GLU A 28 -21.13 -3.89 4.95
N ALA A 29 -20.64 -2.67 5.24
CA ALA A 29 -21.47 -1.58 5.74
C ALA A 29 -22.54 -1.12 4.75
N LEU A 30 -22.19 -0.95 3.47
CA LEU A 30 -23.13 -0.59 2.41
C LEU A 30 -24.21 -1.67 2.23
N GLN A 31 -23.84 -2.95 2.24
CA GLN A 31 -24.81 -4.04 2.17
C GLN A 31 -25.79 -4.03 3.35
N MET A 32 -25.32 -3.71 4.56
CA MET A 32 -26.20 -3.55 5.72
C MET A 32 -27.14 -2.35 5.57
N ILE A 33 -26.69 -1.23 5.02
CA ILE A 33 -27.54 -0.05 4.76
C ILE A 33 -28.63 -0.41 3.75
N LEU A 34 -28.26 -1.04 2.63
CA LEU A 34 -29.21 -1.46 1.60
C LEU A 34 -30.24 -2.45 2.14
N SER A 35 -29.81 -3.44 2.92
CA SER A 35 -30.71 -4.44 3.50
C SER A 35 -31.71 -3.83 4.49
N LYS A 36 -31.30 -2.80 5.25
CA LYS A 36 -32.19 -2.09 6.20
C LYS A 36 -33.19 -1.16 5.51
N ALA A 37 -32.82 -0.63 4.34
CA ALA A 37 -33.65 0.28 3.56
C ALA A 37 -34.59 -0.45 2.57
N ASP A 38 -34.65 -1.79 2.62
CA ASP A 38 -35.34 -2.62 1.62
C ASP A 38 -34.89 -2.31 0.17
N GLY A 39 -33.61 -1.97 0.04
CA GLY A 39 -32.99 -1.57 -1.21
C GLY A 39 -32.63 -2.75 -2.13
N PRO A 40 -32.13 -2.47 -3.34
CA PRO A 40 -31.75 -3.51 -4.29
C PRO A 40 -30.65 -4.42 -3.73
N HIS A 41 -30.73 -5.71 -4.04
CA HIS A 41 -29.64 -6.62 -3.72
C HIS A 41 -28.49 -6.45 -4.71
N ILE A 42 -27.39 -5.84 -4.23
CA ILE A 42 -26.18 -5.60 -5.03
C ILE A 42 -25.05 -6.50 -4.51
N SER A 43 -24.31 -7.12 -5.43
CA SER A 43 -23.16 -7.96 -5.10
C SER A 43 -22.02 -7.13 -4.50
N ALA A 44 -21.17 -7.77 -3.67
CA ALA A 44 -20.00 -7.12 -3.09
C ALA A 44 -19.01 -6.62 -4.17
N GLU A 45 -18.84 -7.39 -5.25
CA GLU A 45 -18.03 -7.02 -6.40
C GLU A 45 -18.57 -5.75 -7.07
N ARG A 46 -19.88 -5.66 -7.28
CA ARG A 46 -20.47 -4.48 -7.91
C ARG A 46 -20.35 -3.24 -7.02
N LEU A 47 -20.53 -3.38 -5.71
CA LEU A 47 -20.33 -2.28 -4.75
C LEU A 47 -18.87 -1.79 -4.68
N ARG A 48 -17.91 -2.61 -5.09
CA ARG A 48 -16.49 -2.25 -5.20
C ARG A 48 -16.18 -1.50 -6.50
N GLU A 49 -16.75 -1.94 -7.61
CA GLU A 49 -16.44 -1.38 -8.95
C GLU A 49 -17.23 -0.11 -9.26
N TRP A 50 -18.50 -0.04 -8.86
CA TRP A 50 -19.40 1.07 -9.18
C TRP A 50 -18.84 2.46 -8.78
N PRO A 51 -18.20 2.64 -7.60
CA PRO A 51 -17.58 3.91 -7.21
C PRO A 51 -16.42 4.36 -8.10
N LEU A 52 -15.86 3.48 -8.93
CA LEU A 52 -14.81 3.81 -9.91
C LEU A 52 -15.39 4.30 -11.24
N GLU A 53 -16.62 3.92 -11.55
CA GLU A 53 -17.30 4.25 -12.81
C GLU A 53 -18.13 5.54 -12.71
N GLN A 54 -18.74 5.80 -11.55
CA GLN A 54 -19.68 6.90 -11.33
C GLN A 54 -19.35 7.69 -10.06
N ALA A 55 -19.83 8.94 -10.01
CA ALA A 55 -19.61 9.77 -8.82
C ALA A 55 -20.48 9.29 -7.65
N PRO A 56 -20.01 9.44 -6.40
CA PRO A 56 -20.76 9.01 -5.21
C PRO A 56 -22.20 9.52 -5.16
N ALA A 57 -22.42 10.80 -5.52
CA ALA A 57 -23.74 11.42 -5.54
C ALA A 57 -24.71 10.74 -6.52
N ASP A 58 -24.24 10.36 -7.71
CA ASP A 58 -25.06 9.71 -8.74
C ASP A 58 -25.48 8.30 -8.28
N ILE A 59 -24.54 7.56 -7.67
CA ILE A 59 -24.80 6.22 -7.13
C ILE A 59 -25.85 6.29 -6.03
N VAL A 60 -25.70 7.22 -5.09
CA VAL A 60 -26.63 7.41 -3.99
C VAL A 60 -28.02 7.83 -4.51
N SER A 61 -28.08 8.69 -5.51
CA SER A 61 -29.34 9.06 -6.17
C SER A 61 -30.02 7.86 -6.82
N ALA A 62 -29.26 6.95 -7.44
CA ALA A 62 -29.78 5.74 -8.07
C ALA A 62 -30.29 4.70 -7.05
N LEU A 63 -29.75 4.71 -5.83
CA LEU A 63 -30.16 3.80 -4.75
C LEU A 63 -31.47 4.22 -4.06
N HIS A 64 -31.98 5.43 -4.34
CA HIS A 64 -33.24 5.95 -3.79
C HIS A 64 -33.34 5.84 -2.25
N LEU A 65 -32.23 6.07 -1.54
CA LEU A 65 -32.15 5.95 -0.08
C LEU A 65 -32.76 7.18 0.62
N GLU A 66 -33.30 6.96 1.83
CA GLU A 66 -33.71 8.06 2.73
C GLU A 66 -32.50 8.91 3.15
N MET A 67 -32.72 10.19 3.48
CA MET A 67 -31.66 11.17 3.74
C MET A 67 -30.52 10.70 4.68
N ALA A 68 -30.85 10.04 5.80
CA ALA A 68 -29.83 9.57 6.75
C ALA A 68 -29.00 8.38 6.20
N ALA A 69 -29.66 7.46 5.49
CA ALA A 69 -29.02 6.33 4.83
C ALA A 69 -28.19 6.77 3.62
N SER A 70 -28.70 7.76 2.87
CA SER A 70 -28.06 8.43 1.74
C SER A 70 -26.72 9.05 2.13
N GLN A 71 -26.68 9.86 3.19
CA GLN A 71 -25.43 10.49 3.65
C GLN A 71 -24.40 9.46 4.13
N SER A 72 -24.86 8.39 4.80
CA SER A 72 -23.97 7.33 5.27
C SER A 72 -23.41 6.51 4.10
N ALA A 73 -24.25 6.18 3.11
CA ALA A 73 -23.84 5.48 1.91
C ALA A 73 -22.85 6.31 1.07
N GLU A 74 -23.09 7.61 0.92
CA GLU A 74 -22.21 8.52 0.18
C GLU A 74 -20.79 8.51 0.73
N LYS A 75 -20.64 8.61 2.06
CA LYS A 75 -19.33 8.54 2.73
C LYS A 75 -18.60 7.23 2.46
N LEU A 76 -19.31 6.10 2.50
CA LEU A 76 -18.72 4.79 2.26
C LEU A 76 -18.31 4.59 0.79
N ILE A 77 -19.13 5.08 -0.14
CA ILE A 77 -18.85 5.06 -1.57
C ILE A 77 -17.63 5.93 -1.90
N ASP A 78 -17.57 7.13 -1.33
CA ASP A 78 -16.42 8.03 -1.48
C ASP A 78 -15.15 7.45 -0.85
N ALA A 79 -15.26 6.82 0.32
CA ALA A 79 -14.15 6.10 0.95
C ALA A 79 -13.60 4.98 0.05
N ILE A 80 -14.47 4.14 -0.53
CA ILE A 80 -14.08 3.08 -1.48
C ILE A 80 -13.37 3.69 -2.69
N ARG A 81 -13.92 4.75 -3.27
CA ARG A 81 -13.33 5.43 -4.42
C ARG A 81 -11.93 5.97 -4.10
N LYS A 82 -11.78 6.69 -2.98
CA LYS A 82 -10.51 7.29 -2.55
C LYS A 82 -9.39 6.27 -2.41
N VAL A 83 -9.65 5.14 -1.75
CA VAL A 83 -8.62 4.11 -1.49
C VAL A 83 -8.33 3.20 -2.68
N SER A 84 -9.25 3.15 -3.66
CA SER A 84 -9.10 2.35 -4.88
C SER A 84 -8.36 3.08 -5.99
N LEU A 85 -8.26 4.42 -5.93
CA LEU A 85 -7.50 5.20 -6.89
C LEU A 85 -5.99 5.03 -6.69
N PRO A 86 -5.21 4.77 -7.75
CA PRO A 86 -3.77 4.60 -7.65
C PRO A 86 -3.10 5.87 -7.09
N THR A 87 -2.04 5.67 -6.29
CA THR A 87 -1.26 6.74 -5.69
C THR A 87 0.21 6.53 -6.00
N GLY A 88 0.87 7.55 -6.57
CA GLY A 88 2.33 7.54 -6.77
C GLY A 88 3.16 7.95 -5.56
N ASN A 89 2.53 8.34 -4.44
CA ASN A 89 3.20 8.85 -3.24
C ASN A 89 2.59 8.23 -1.97
N LEU A 90 3.46 7.79 -1.07
CA LEU A 90 3.10 7.20 0.21
C LEU A 90 2.31 8.15 1.11
N ASP A 91 2.67 9.44 1.18
CA ASP A 91 1.97 10.40 2.04
C ASP A 91 0.49 10.53 1.63
N HIS A 92 0.24 10.64 0.32
CA HIS A 92 -1.11 10.69 -0.22
C HIS A 92 -1.87 9.39 -0.01
N ALA A 93 -1.21 8.24 -0.13
CA ALA A 93 -1.81 6.94 0.16
C ALA A 93 -2.24 6.82 1.62
N VAL A 94 -1.37 7.20 2.55
CA VAL A 94 -1.65 7.19 4.00
C VAL A 94 -2.79 8.15 4.33
N GLN A 95 -2.78 9.38 3.80
CA GLN A 95 -3.86 10.34 4.02
C GLN A 95 -5.22 9.82 3.54
N ARG A 96 -5.27 9.25 2.33
CA ARG A 96 -6.51 8.64 1.78
C ARG A 96 -6.98 7.49 2.67
N LEU A 97 -6.08 6.60 3.05
CA LEU A 97 -6.39 5.45 3.91
C LEU A 97 -6.90 5.86 5.30
N VAL A 98 -6.27 6.87 5.91
CA VAL A 98 -6.70 7.40 7.21
C VAL A 98 -8.08 8.03 7.08
N SER A 99 -8.32 8.87 6.06
CA SER A 99 -9.64 9.49 5.85
C SER A 99 -10.73 8.44 5.64
N ALA A 100 -10.49 7.44 4.80
CA ALA A 100 -11.43 6.36 4.55
C ALA A 100 -11.68 5.50 5.80
N SER A 101 -10.68 5.30 6.66
CA SER A 101 -10.82 4.55 7.91
C SER A 101 -11.70 5.26 8.95
N VAL A 102 -11.82 6.58 8.87
CA VAL A 102 -12.72 7.39 9.72
C VAL A 102 -14.16 7.26 9.23
N ASP A 103 -14.38 7.15 7.92
CA ASP A 103 -15.71 7.09 7.30
C ASP A 103 -16.42 5.73 7.43
N VAL A 104 -15.69 4.67 7.79
CA VAL A 104 -16.24 3.32 8.08
C VAL A 104 -17.17 3.35 9.31
N PRO A 105 -18.23 2.52 9.41
CA PRO A 105 -19.07 2.48 10.61
C PRO A 105 -18.28 2.04 11.84
N ASN A 106 -18.53 2.68 12.99
CA ASN A 106 -17.69 2.57 14.18
C ASN A 106 -16.22 2.94 13.90
N GLY A 107 -15.99 3.82 12.93
CA GLY A 107 -14.69 4.39 12.59
C GLY A 107 -14.04 5.03 13.80
N LYS A 108 -12.73 4.85 13.90
CA LYS A 108 -11.94 5.46 14.99
C LYS A 108 -11.80 6.95 14.73
N SER A 109 -11.59 7.73 15.79
CA SER A 109 -11.19 9.14 15.65
C SER A 109 -9.95 9.28 14.76
N LEU A 110 -9.81 10.42 14.08
CA LEU A 110 -8.71 10.67 13.14
C LEU A 110 -7.33 10.29 13.72
N GLY A 111 -7.05 10.68 14.97
CA GLY A 111 -5.78 10.35 15.63
C GLY A 111 -5.59 8.84 15.87
N ASN A 112 -6.66 8.13 16.25
CA ASN A 112 -6.61 6.68 16.44
C ASN A 112 -6.49 5.94 15.10
N ALA A 113 -7.17 6.39 14.05
CA ALA A 113 -7.04 5.85 12.70
C ALA A 113 -5.62 6.04 12.15
N LYS A 114 -5.04 7.25 12.33
CA LYS A 114 -3.64 7.54 11.98
C LYS A 114 -2.68 6.60 12.71
N ARG A 115 -2.84 6.46 14.04
CA ARG A 115 -2.00 5.57 14.85
C ARG A 115 -2.08 4.12 14.41
N ASP A 116 -3.27 3.61 14.12
CA ASP A 116 -3.47 2.23 13.65
C ASP A 116 -2.79 1.98 12.30
N VAL A 117 -2.97 2.91 11.34
CA VAL A 117 -2.31 2.83 10.03
C VAL A 117 -0.79 2.84 10.20
N VAL A 118 -0.26 3.81 10.95
CA VAL A 118 1.19 3.91 11.22
C VAL A 118 1.72 2.67 11.93
N SER A 119 0.99 2.14 12.92
CA SER A 119 1.36 0.91 13.61
C SER A 119 1.41 -0.29 12.66
N ALA A 120 0.45 -0.39 11.74
CA ALA A 120 0.46 -1.43 10.71
C ALA A 120 1.66 -1.29 9.77
N LEU A 121 2.01 -0.07 9.36
CA LEU A 121 3.20 0.19 8.55
C LEU A 121 4.49 -0.19 9.29
N ARG A 122 4.64 0.23 10.56
CA ARG A 122 5.79 -0.10 11.41
C ARG A 122 5.93 -1.60 11.65
N SER A 123 4.82 -2.33 11.78
CA SER A 123 4.85 -3.78 11.99
C SER A 123 5.57 -4.53 10.87
N HIS A 124 5.62 -3.97 9.66
CA HIS A 124 6.27 -4.58 8.51
C HIS A 124 7.79 -4.41 8.48
N TYR A 125 8.32 -3.47 9.26
CA TYR A 125 9.75 -3.36 9.56
C TYR A 125 10.15 -4.40 10.59
N ALA A 126 9.33 -4.59 11.64
CA ALA A 126 9.62 -5.55 12.68
C ALA A 126 9.56 -7.00 12.17
N ASN A 127 8.59 -7.28 11.29
CA ASN A 127 8.35 -8.63 10.75
C ASN A 127 8.15 -8.57 9.23
N PRO A 128 9.22 -8.37 8.44
CA PRO A 128 9.12 -8.52 7.00
C PRO A 128 8.77 -9.97 6.66
N PRO A 129 8.08 -10.23 5.54
CA PRO A 129 7.85 -11.58 5.05
C PRO A 129 9.22 -12.25 4.82
N GLY A 130 9.29 -13.58 4.99
CA GLY A 130 10.58 -14.31 5.01
C GLY A 130 11.41 -14.24 3.72
N ASP A 131 10.88 -13.63 2.66
CA ASP A 131 11.55 -13.37 1.38
C ASP A 131 11.86 -11.88 1.13
N ALA A 132 11.56 -10.98 2.08
CA ALA A 132 12.00 -9.60 2.08
C ALA A 132 13.09 -9.39 3.14
N LEU A 133 14.21 -8.81 2.73
CA LEU A 133 15.29 -8.43 3.62
C LEU A 133 15.46 -6.92 3.61
N PHE A 134 15.55 -6.34 4.80
CA PHE A 134 15.86 -4.93 4.96
C PHE A 134 17.36 -4.72 4.73
N LEU A 135 17.74 -3.60 4.15
CA LEU A 135 19.11 -3.13 4.05
C LEU A 135 19.11 -1.67 4.49
N SER A 136 19.83 -1.35 5.55
CA SER A 136 19.95 0.04 6.03
C SER A 136 20.59 0.95 4.99
N ALA A 137 21.61 0.44 4.27
CA ALA A 137 22.31 1.18 3.23
C ALA A 137 22.77 0.26 2.09
N ILE A 138 22.87 0.80 0.89
CA ILE A 138 23.46 0.12 -0.28
C ILE A 138 24.89 0.63 -0.54
N ALA A 139 25.17 1.86 -0.11
CA ALA A 139 26.48 2.49 -0.16
C ALA A 139 26.57 3.56 0.94
N PRO A 140 27.78 4.04 1.31
CA PRO A 140 27.93 5.03 2.38
C PRO A 140 27.12 6.32 2.20
N ALA A 141 26.82 6.71 0.96
CA ALA A 141 26.03 7.89 0.62
C ALA A 141 24.53 7.60 0.36
N VAL A 142 24.10 6.35 0.53
CA VAL A 142 22.79 5.82 0.10
C VAL A 142 22.23 4.98 1.25
N GLN A 143 21.66 5.67 2.24
CA GLN A 143 21.26 5.13 3.55
C GLN A 143 19.75 5.28 3.82
N ASP A 144 18.92 5.33 2.78
CA ASP A 144 17.48 5.63 2.94
C ASP A 144 16.65 4.43 3.45
N GLY A 145 17.29 3.27 3.68
CA GLY A 145 16.59 2.03 4.00
C GLY A 145 15.92 1.42 2.75
N TYR A 146 16.28 0.17 2.48
CA TYR A 146 15.85 -0.55 1.28
C TYR A 146 15.33 -1.92 1.63
N PHE A 147 14.46 -2.46 0.79
CA PHE A 147 14.02 -3.84 0.87
C PHE A 147 14.46 -4.60 -0.37
N VAL A 148 15.23 -5.67 -0.15
CA VAL A 148 15.59 -6.63 -1.18
C VAL A 148 14.59 -7.77 -1.13
N TYR A 149 13.86 -7.94 -2.23
CA TYR A 149 12.93 -9.06 -2.34
C TYR A 149 13.62 -10.23 -3.04
N LEU A 150 13.88 -11.30 -2.29
CA LEU A 150 14.68 -12.42 -2.74
C LEU A 150 13.98 -13.33 -3.77
N ARG A 151 12.65 -13.30 -3.80
CA ARG A 151 11.83 -14.15 -4.66
C ARG A 151 10.96 -13.38 -5.64
N HIS A 152 11.33 -12.14 -5.96
CA HIS A 152 10.52 -11.36 -6.91
C HIS A 152 10.61 -11.96 -8.30
N LEU A 153 9.50 -12.51 -8.77
CA LEU A 153 9.29 -12.92 -10.15
C LEU A 153 8.31 -11.95 -10.77
N GLU A 154 8.81 -11.06 -11.60
CA GLU A 154 7.98 -10.15 -12.39
C GLU A 154 7.72 -10.77 -13.76
N GLN A 155 6.46 -10.97 -14.11
CA GLN A 155 6.08 -11.41 -15.45
C GLN A 155 5.75 -10.19 -16.30
N VAL A 156 6.64 -9.83 -17.21
CA VAL A 156 6.41 -8.80 -18.22
C VAL A 156 5.89 -9.48 -19.48
N ARG A 157 4.73 -9.05 -20.01
CA ARG A 157 4.25 -9.60 -21.28
C ARG A 157 5.15 -9.10 -22.40
N GLN A 158 5.45 -9.96 -23.38
CA GLN A 158 6.35 -9.60 -24.47
C GLN A 158 5.94 -8.32 -25.23
N GLN A 159 4.63 -8.05 -25.32
CA GLN A 159 4.07 -6.83 -25.91
C GLN A 159 4.49 -5.53 -25.20
N ASP A 160 4.85 -5.62 -23.93
CA ASP A 160 5.26 -4.47 -23.09
C ASP A 160 6.80 -4.28 -23.13
N ILE A 161 7.52 -5.10 -23.90
CA ILE A 161 8.97 -5.04 -24.08
C ILE A 161 9.28 -4.38 -25.43
N ALA A 162 10.00 -3.26 -25.40
CA ALA A 162 10.51 -2.65 -26.62
C ALA A 162 11.62 -3.53 -27.22
N LEU A 163 11.27 -4.35 -28.22
CA LEU A 163 12.21 -5.23 -28.94
C LEU A 163 12.95 -4.50 -30.07
N ALA A 164 12.51 -3.29 -30.42
CA ALA A 164 13.09 -2.45 -31.46
C ALA A 164 13.13 -0.98 -30.98
N PRO A 165 14.05 -0.15 -31.49
CA PRO A 165 14.22 1.26 -31.08
C PRO A 165 13.09 2.19 -31.55
N THR A 166 11.91 1.66 -31.86
CA THR A 166 10.77 2.43 -32.36
C THR A 166 10.19 3.27 -31.22
N HIS A 167 10.13 4.60 -31.42
CA HIS A 167 9.49 5.50 -30.47
C HIS A 167 8.01 5.11 -30.28
N SER A 168 7.66 4.65 -29.08
CA SER A 168 6.28 4.43 -28.66
C SER A 168 5.93 5.37 -27.50
N PRO A 169 4.70 5.91 -27.43
CA PRO A 169 4.22 6.72 -26.31
C PRO A 169 3.94 5.91 -25.03
N THR A 170 4.36 4.64 -24.95
CA THR A 170 4.15 3.76 -23.79
C THR A 170 5.01 4.19 -22.59
N SER A 171 4.57 3.87 -21.37
CA SER A 171 5.38 4.13 -20.17
C SER A 171 6.69 3.32 -20.22
N TYR A 172 7.81 4.00 -20.00
CA TYR A 172 9.13 3.37 -19.97
C TYR A 172 9.42 2.90 -18.55
N ARG A 173 9.65 1.58 -18.36
CA ARG A 173 10.15 1.04 -17.09
C ARG A 173 11.63 0.74 -17.20
N ARG A 174 12.47 1.45 -16.43
CA ARG A 174 13.90 1.20 -16.41
C ARG A 174 14.21 -0.01 -15.53
N LEU A 175 14.46 -1.16 -16.15
CA LEU A 175 15.06 -2.31 -15.47
C LEU A 175 16.55 -2.05 -15.30
N ALA A 176 16.93 -1.34 -14.23
CA ALA A 176 18.34 -1.07 -13.97
C ALA A 176 19.05 -2.34 -13.51
N ARG A 177 20.11 -2.74 -14.21
CA ARG A 177 21.07 -3.71 -13.71
C ARG A 177 21.90 -3.03 -12.61
N LEU A 178 21.91 -3.59 -11.41
CA LEU A 178 22.83 -3.15 -10.36
C LEU A 178 24.27 -3.26 -10.91
N ASN A 179 25.00 -2.16 -10.84
CA ASN A 179 26.40 -2.13 -11.26
C ASN A 179 27.22 -3.08 -10.35
N ASP A 180 28.28 -3.71 -10.88
CA ASP A 180 29.02 -4.78 -10.19
C ASP A 180 29.51 -4.36 -8.79
N ARG A 181 29.84 -3.07 -8.61
CA ARG A 181 30.19 -2.48 -7.31
C ARG A 181 29.08 -2.60 -6.27
N PHE A 182 27.83 -2.37 -6.67
CA PHE A 182 26.67 -2.48 -5.77
C PHE A 182 26.27 -3.93 -5.55
N ILE A 183 26.47 -4.81 -6.55
CA ILE A 183 26.29 -6.26 -6.36
C ILE A 183 27.22 -6.74 -5.26
N HIS A 184 28.50 -6.38 -5.30
CA HIS A 184 29.46 -6.78 -4.28
C HIS A 184 29.11 -6.22 -2.89
N ALA A 185 28.72 -4.95 -2.79
CA ALA A 185 28.32 -4.34 -1.53
C ALA A 185 27.08 -5.03 -0.93
N VAL A 186 26.05 -5.29 -1.75
CA VAL A 186 24.87 -6.05 -1.35
C VAL A 186 25.26 -7.46 -0.93
N SER A 187 26.06 -8.18 -1.72
CA SER A 187 26.51 -9.53 -1.38
C SER A 187 27.33 -9.59 -0.09
N GLN A 188 28.20 -8.61 0.18
CA GLN A 188 28.95 -8.52 1.44
C GLN A 188 28.02 -8.26 2.62
N GLN A 189 27.05 -7.37 2.47
CA GLN A 189 26.10 -7.06 3.54
C GLN A 189 25.16 -8.25 3.80
N PHE A 190 24.76 -8.96 2.74
CA PHE A 190 24.09 -10.25 2.86
C PHE A 190 24.95 -11.27 3.60
N ALA A 191 26.21 -11.42 3.20
CA ALA A 191 27.12 -12.35 3.84
C ALA A 191 27.32 -11.99 5.32
N SER A 192 27.39 -10.71 5.70
CA SER A 192 27.48 -10.31 7.12
C SER A 192 26.21 -10.64 7.91
N VAL A 193 25.02 -10.52 7.29
CA VAL A 193 23.75 -10.91 7.93
C VAL A 193 23.62 -12.42 8.06
N PHE A 194 24.06 -13.21 7.07
CA PHE A 194 23.87 -14.66 7.03
C PHE A 194 25.04 -15.50 7.61
N MET A 195 26.24 -14.94 7.72
CA MET A 195 27.39 -15.63 8.36
C MET A 195 27.39 -15.49 9.89
N ALA A 196 26.60 -14.55 10.45
CA ALA A 196 26.38 -14.45 11.89
C ALA A 196 25.40 -15.54 12.36
N ILE A 197 25.66 -16.14 13.54
CA ILE A 197 24.68 -17.02 14.19
C ILE A 197 23.58 -16.12 14.77
N GLY A 198 22.52 -15.92 13.99
CA GLY A 198 21.47 -14.92 14.26
C GLY A 198 21.69 -13.61 13.50
N LEU A 199 20.67 -12.76 13.45
CA LEU A 199 20.81 -11.43 12.84
C LEU A 199 21.78 -10.59 13.70
N PRO A 200 22.74 -9.86 13.12
CA PRO A 200 23.60 -8.96 13.89
C PRO A 200 22.79 -7.91 14.65
N ASN A 201 23.16 -7.59 15.89
CA ASN A 201 22.44 -6.59 16.70
C ASN A 201 22.35 -5.23 15.98
N ASP A 202 23.45 -4.76 15.36
CA ASP A 202 23.50 -3.52 14.59
C ASP A 202 22.48 -3.49 13.45
N TYR A 203 22.16 -4.65 12.86
CA TYR A 203 21.15 -4.76 11.81
C TYR A 203 19.75 -4.56 12.40
N GLU A 204 19.47 -5.15 13.55
CA GLU A 204 18.17 -5.01 14.22
C GLU A 204 17.95 -3.58 14.71
N GLU A 205 18.98 -2.95 15.29
CA GLU A 205 18.96 -1.56 15.74
C GLU A 205 18.67 -0.59 14.58
N MET A 206 19.39 -0.73 13.45
CA MET A 206 19.15 0.11 12.28
C MET A 206 17.74 -0.06 11.73
N ARG A 207 17.23 -1.29 11.68
CA ARG A 207 15.85 -1.55 11.23
C ARG A 207 14.82 -0.91 12.16
N GLU A 208 15.08 -0.90 13.46
CA GLU A 208 14.23 -0.25 14.45
C GLU A 208 14.24 1.28 14.29
N ILE A 209 15.41 1.89 14.08
CA ILE A 209 15.54 3.34 13.80
C ILE A 209 14.71 3.74 12.57
N HIS A 210 14.79 2.99 11.47
CA HIS A 210 13.99 3.29 10.27
C HIS A 210 12.47 3.13 10.51
N SER A 211 12.07 2.17 11.35
CA SER A 211 10.68 2.02 11.79
C SER A 211 10.21 3.20 12.64
N GLU A 212 11.06 3.72 13.51
CA GLU A 212 10.78 4.90 14.32
C GLU A 212 10.65 6.15 13.46
N LEU A 213 11.61 6.41 12.55
CA LEU A 213 11.58 7.53 11.61
C LEU A 213 10.30 7.54 10.77
N LEU A 214 9.85 6.37 10.30
CA LEU A 214 8.56 6.24 9.62
C LEU A 214 7.39 6.65 10.54
N GLY A 215 7.44 6.24 11.81
CA GLY A 215 6.47 6.65 12.80
C GLY A 215 6.44 8.15 13.04
N GLU A 216 7.62 8.79 13.08
CA GLU A 216 7.76 10.23 13.30
C GLU A 216 7.28 11.08 12.13
N ARG A 217 7.50 10.62 10.89
CA ARG A 217 6.96 11.25 9.67
C ARG A 217 5.45 11.48 9.75
N TYR A 218 4.74 10.60 10.47
CA TYR A 218 3.28 10.65 10.63
C TYR A 218 2.84 10.84 12.09
N LYS A 219 3.67 11.39 12.97
CA LYS A 219 3.17 11.97 14.23
C LYS A 219 2.34 13.22 13.92
#